data_AF-A0A2K2DM19-F1
#
_entry.id   AF-A0A2K2DM19-F1
#
_cell.length_a   1.000
_cell.length_b   1.000
_cell.length_c   1.000
_cell.angle_alpha   90.00
_cell.angle_beta   90.00
_cell.angle_gamma   90.00
#
_symmetry.space_group_name_H-M   'P 1'
#
loop_
_entity.id
_entity.type
_entity.pdbx_description
1 polymer ?
#
loop_
_entity_poly.entity_id
_entity_poly.type
_entity_poly.pdbx_seq_one_letter_code
_entity_poly.pdbx_strand_id
1 'polypeptide(L)'
;MNDKFQGNMQKYLVDGGSLPREPIPSSVTGRLPTLTELENYALEQWECFLLQLINSSQVERGTSFSSSMMKTFQRGLLSSRDGDAPKLSENGFQFLLMETNVQLWYIMREYISSAEERGVDPTELISFLLELSFHTLGAAYSFNTLTDVQRIAIRDLAELGLVKVQQGRKDSWFIPTKLATNLSSSLSDSSASKEGIVVVETNFRLYAYSASRLHCEILRLFSRVEYQLPNLIVGAITKESLYGAFDNGITAEQIISFLKQNAHPA
;
A
#
# COMPACT_ATOMS: atom_id res chain seq x y z
N MET A 1 -30.26 15.41 29.09
CA MET A 1 -29.68 14.25 28.37
C MET A 1 -28.64 14.78 27.40
N ASN A 2 -27.60 14.01 27.09
CA ASN A 2 -26.50 14.45 26.21
C ASN A 2 -26.99 14.48 24.75
N ASP A 3 -26.95 15.62 24.08
CA ASP A 3 -27.43 15.77 22.69
C ASP A 3 -26.70 14.84 21.72
N LYS A 4 -25.42 14.54 21.99
CA LYS A 4 -24.66 13.52 21.24
C LYS A 4 -25.29 12.13 21.39
N PHE A 5 -25.74 11.78 22.59
CA PHE A 5 -26.34 10.46 22.84
C PHE A 5 -27.67 10.31 22.09
N GLN A 6 -28.46 11.38 22.01
CA GLN A 6 -29.73 11.38 21.27
C GLN A 6 -29.51 11.27 19.76
N GLY A 7 -28.55 12.01 19.20
CA GLY A 7 -28.18 11.91 17.79
C GLY A 7 -27.63 10.53 17.43
N ASN A 8 -26.79 9.96 18.30
CA ASN A 8 -26.21 8.63 18.14
C ASN A 8 -27.29 7.53 18.20
N MET A 9 -28.25 7.63 19.12
CA MET A 9 -29.35 6.66 19.23
C MET A 9 -30.31 6.72 18.05
N GLN A 10 -30.60 7.93 17.55
CA GLN A 10 -31.45 8.13 16.38
C GLN A 10 -30.79 7.57 15.12
N LYS A 11 -29.48 7.77 14.95
CA LYS A 11 -28.72 7.17 13.83
C LYS A 11 -28.69 5.65 13.90
N TYR A 12 -28.50 5.09 15.08
CA TYR A 12 -28.45 3.64 15.28
C TYR A 12 -29.78 2.96 14.92
N LEU A 13 -30.90 3.61 15.26
CA LEU A 13 -32.24 3.10 14.98
C LEU A 13 -32.66 3.22 13.50
N VAL A 14 -32.04 4.13 12.74
CA VAL A 14 -32.38 4.40 11.34
C VAL A 14 -31.44 3.67 10.36
N ASP A 15 -30.13 3.64 10.65
CA ASP A 15 -29.11 3.13 9.73
C ASP A 15 -28.59 1.72 10.07
N GLY A 16 -29.01 1.13 11.21
CA GLY A 16 -28.75 -0.28 11.54
C GLY A 16 -27.27 -0.68 11.71
N GLY A 17 -26.37 0.29 11.89
CA GLY A 17 -24.92 0.06 12.02
C GLY A 17 -24.33 0.52 13.35
N SER A 18 -23.18 -0.07 13.72
CA SER A 18 -22.34 0.44 14.81
C SER A 18 -21.92 1.89 14.50
N LEU A 19 -22.16 2.81 15.42
CA LEU A 19 -21.73 4.20 15.26
C LEU A 19 -20.24 4.27 14.96
N PRO A 20 -19.81 5.14 14.03
CA PRO A 20 -18.39 5.39 13.81
C PRO A 20 -17.73 5.74 15.14
N ARG A 21 -16.60 5.09 15.46
CA ARG A 21 -15.88 5.36 16.70
C ARG A 21 -15.59 6.86 16.81
N GLU A 22 -15.78 7.43 17.99
CA GLU A 22 -15.42 8.82 18.22
C GLU A 22 -13.89 8.94 18.37
N PRO A 23 -13.27 9.99 17.78
CA PRO A 23 -11.85 10.23 17.97
C PRO A 23 -11.56 10.61 19.42
N ILE A 24 -10.39 10.21 19.89
CA ILE A 24 -9.90 10.55 21.23
C ILE A 24 -9.65 12.06 21.28
N PRO A 25 -10.05 12.76 22.35
CA PRO A 25 -9.73 14.17 22.55
C PRO A 25 -8.22 14.43 22.51
N SER A 26 -7.84 15.57 21.93
CA SER A 26 -6.45 16.04 21.85
C SER A 26 -5.75 16.20 23.21
N SER A 27 -6.51 16.31 24.30
CA SER A 27 -5.98 16.33 25.66
C SER A 27 -5.30 15.03 26.10
N VAL A 28 -5.63 13.91 25.45
CA VAL A 28 -5.12 12.57 25.80
C VAL A 28 -3.97 12.14 24.88
N THR A 29 -3.98 12.58 23.62
CA THR A 29 -3.16 12.01 22.55
C THR A 29 -1.78 12.65 22.37
N GLY A 30 -1.39 13.59 23.23
CA GLY A 30 -0.09 14.25 23.17
C GLY A 30 0.14 14.92 21.81
N ARG A 31 1.37 14.82 21.27
CA ARG A 31 1.68 15.31 19.92
C ARG A 31 1.21 14.28 18.88
N LEU A 32 0.22 14.68 18.08
CA LEU A 32 -0.18 13.97 16.87
C LEU A 32 0.74 14.36 15.71
N PRO A 33 0.99 13.44 14.75
CA PRO A 33 1.70 13.76 13.52
C PRO A 33 0.90 14.75 12.66
N THR A 34 1.61 15.60 11.93
CA THR A 34 1.03 16.47 10.90
C THR A 34 0.52 15.62 9.72
N LEU A 35 -0.36 16.20 8.90
CA LEU A 35 -0.85 15.52 7.69
C LEU A 35 0.30 15.13 6.75
N THR A 36 1.29 16.00 6.57
CA THR A 36 2.48 15.72 5.75
C THR A 36 3.33 14.59 6.33
N GLU A 37 3.52 14.54 7.65
CA GLU A 37 4.22 13.42 8.30
C GLU A 37 3.45 12.09 8.13
N LEU A 38 2.12 12.11 8.09
CA LEU A 38 1.29 10.93 7.83
C LEU A 38 1.35 10.49 6.36
N GLU A 39 1.32 11.43 5.43
CA GLU A 39 1.45 11.13 3.99
C GLU A 39 2.82 10.51 3.69
N ASN A 40 3.91 11.09 4.20
CA ASN A 40 5.25 10.53 4.04
C ASN A 40 5.36 9.14 4.66
N TYR A 41 4.82 8.96 5.88
CA TYR A 41 4.78 7.65 6.53
C TYR A 41 4.02 6.60 5.70
N ALA A 42 2.86 6.96 5.15
CA ALA A 42 2.06 6.04 4.33
C ALA A 42 2.78 5.63 3.05
N LEU A 43 3.42 6.59 2.36
CA LEU A 43 4.20 6.34 1.16
C LEU A 43 5.42 5.45 1.45
N GLU A 44 6.18 5.76 2.51
CA GLU A 44 7.35 4.96 2.91
C GLU A 44 6.97 3.52 3.27
N GLN A 45 5.91 3.32 4.07
CA GLN A 45 5.46 1.97 4.44
C GLN A 45 4.96 1.18 3.23
N TRP A 46 4.19 1.83 2.34
CA TRP A 46 3.71 1.19 1.12
C TRP A 46 4.86 0.81 0.19
N GLU A 47 5.88 1.68 0.05
CA GLU A 47 7.07 1.39 -0.73
C GLU A 47 7.87 0.22 -0.13
N CYS A 48 8.09 0.20 1.19
CA CYS A 48 8.74 -0.91 1.89
C CYS A 48 7.98 -2.23 1.68
N PHE A 49 6.65 -2.19 1.75
CA PHE A 49 5.80 -3.34 1.49
C PHE A 49 6.00 -3.90 0.08
N LEU A 50 5.91 -3.03 -0.94
CA LEU A 50 6.10 -3.44 -2.33
C LEU A 50 7.51 -3.96 -2.61
N LEU A 51 8.54 -3.33 -2.03
CA LEU A 51 9.92 -3.80 -2.16
C LEU A 51 10.10 -5.20 -1.57
N GLN A 52 9.51 -5.48 -0.42
CA GLN A 52 9.58 -6.80 0.19
C GLN A 52 8.75 -7.83 -0.58
N LEU A 53 7.65 -7.41 -1.19
CA LEU A 53 6.81 -8.26 -2.04
C LEU A 53 7.58 -8.72 -3.28
N ILE A 54 8.39 -7.85 -3.90
CA ILE A 54 9.16 -8.18 -5.12
C ILE A 54 10.52 -8.82 -4.81
N ASN A 55 11.11 -8.54 -3.65
CA ASN A 55 12.46 -8.96 -3.31
C ASN A 55 12.56 -9.51 -1.89
N SER A 56 12.04 -10.73 -1.70
CA SER A 56 12.05 -11.42 -0.40
C SER A 56 13.46 -11.74 0.11
N SER A 57 14.49 -11.64 -0.74
CA SER A 57 15.89 -11.97 -0.42
C SER A 57 16.70 -10.79 0.13
N GLN A 58 16.24 -9.56 -0.06
CA GLN A 58 16.96 -8.31 0.23
C GLN A 58 16.30 -7.51 1.38
N VAL A 59 15.69 -8.19 2.36
CA VAL A 59 15.08 -7.51 3.51
C VAL A 59 16.18 -6.94 4.42
N GLU A 60 16.49 -5.66 4.22
CA GLU A 60 17.28 -4.89 5.18
C GLU A 60 16.48 -4.75 6.49
N ARG A 61 17.18 -4.95 7.61
CA ARG A 61 16.65 -5.03 8.97
C ARG A 61 15.92 -3.74 9.36
N GLY A 62 14.58 -3.71 9.27
CA GLY A 62 13.80 -2.58 9.78
C GLY A 62 12.29 -2.82 9.88
N THR A 63 11.68 -3.43 8.86
CA THR A 63 10.23 -3.69 8.81
C THR A 63 9.98 -5.18 8.63
N SER A 64 9.79 -5.91 9.72
CA SER A 64 9.44 -7.34 9.66
C SER A 64 7.94 -7.46 9.45
N PHE A 65 7.49 -7.51 8.19
CA PHE A 65 6.11 -7.87 7.87
C PHE A 65 5.80 -9.28 8.35
N SER A 66 4.57 -9.52 8.78
CA SER A 66 4.13 -10.87 9.16
C SER A 66 4.37 -11.87 8.03
N SER A 67 5.12 -12.94 8.31
CA SER A 67 5.48 -13.96 7.32
C SER A 67 4.24 -14.66 6.73
N SER A 68 3.17 -14.76 7.50
CA SER A 68 1.88 -15.31 7.06
C SER A 68 1.19 -14.36 6.07
N MET A 69 1.17 -13.06 6.33
CA MET A 69 0.57 -12.08 5.40
C MET A 69 1.35 -11.98 4.10
N MET A 70 2.67 -11.98 4.18
CA MET A 70 3.52 -11.93 3.00
C MET A 70 3.26 -13.13 2.08
N LYS A 71 3.11 -14.34 2.66
CA LYS A 71 2.72 -15.53 1.88
C LYS A 71 1.36 -15.40 1.20
N THR A 72 0.40 -14.75 1.86
CA THR A 72 -0.91 -14.46 1.25
C THR A 72 -0.75 -13.56 0.03
N PHE A 73 -0.06 -12.42 0.16
CA PHE A 73 0.08 -11.47 -0.95
C PHE A 73 1.00 -11.96 -2.07
N GLN A 74 1.97 -12.80 -1.75
CA GLN A 74 2.82 -13.41 -2.77
C GLN A 74 2.08 -14.46 -3.61
N ARG A 75 0.93 -14.97 -3.14
CA ARG A 75 0.12 -15.94 -3.90
C ARG A 75 -0.39 -15.26 -5.17
N GLY A 76 0.03 -15.77 -6.32
CA GLY A 76 -0.35 -15.23 -7.64
C GLY A 76 0.51 -14.07 -8.14
N LEU A 77 1.16 -13.31 -7.25
CA LEU A 77 2.10 -12.24 -7.61
C LEU A 77 3.54 -12.75 -7.82
N LEU A 78 3.93 -13.80 -7.11
CA LEU A 78 5.21 -14.49 -7.32
C LEU A 78 4.99 -15.89 -7.88
N SER A 79 5.88 -16.32 -8.75
CA SER A 79 6.02 -17.68 -9.24
C SER A 79 7.25 -18.33 -8.62
N SER A 80 7.08 -19.51 -8.05
CA SER A 80 8.19 -20.36 -7.59
C SER A 80 8.27 -21.54 -8.55
N ARG A 81 9.34 -21.64 -9.33
CA ARG A 81 9.70 -22.90 -10.01
C ARG A 81 10.50 -23.73 -9.02
N ASP A 82 10.34 -25.06 -9.04
CA ASP A 82 10.95 -25.97 -8.07
C ASP A 82 12.44 -25.66 -7.85
N GLY A 83 12.78 -25.26 -6.62
CA GLY A 83 14.16 -25.02 -6.17
C GLY A 83 14.78 -23.64 -6.48
N ASP A 84 14.10 -22.76 -7.22
CA ASP A 84 14.59 -21.40 -7.50
C ASP A 84 14.00 -20.37 -6.51
N ALA A 85 14.69 -19.24 -6.35
CA ALA A 85 14.14 -18.12 -5.58
C ALA A 85 12.83 -17.64 -6.22
N PRO A 86 11.82 -17.23 -5.41
CA PRO A 86 10.55 -16.76 -5.94
C PRO A 86 10.78 -15.55 -6.86
N LYS A 87 10.26 -15.63 -8.09
CA LYS A 87 10.37 -14.60 -9.12
C LYS A 87 9.03 -13.95 -9.36
N LEU A 88 9.03 -12.68 -9.72
CA LEU A 88 7.81 -11.96 -10.05
C LEU A 88 7.07 -12.67 -11.19
N SER A 89 5.77 -12.92 -11.02
CA SER A 89 4.92 -13.47 -12.08
C SER A 89 4.50 -12.35 -13.05
N GLU A 90 3.90 -12.71 -14.18
CA GLU A 90 3.27 -11.74 -15.09
C GLU A 90 2.23 -10.87 -14.37
N ASN A 91 1.38 -11.48 -13.54
CA ASN A 91 0.40 -10.77 -12.71
C ASN A 91 1.09 -9.89 -11.65
N GLY A 92 2.20 -10.35 -11.07
CA GLY A 92 3.04 -9.59 -10.17
C GLY A 92 3.58 -8.32 -10.81
N PHE A 93 4.06 -8.44 -12.04
CA PHE A 93 4.52 -7.28 -12.80
C PHE A 93 3.37 -6.33 -13.08
N GLN A 94 2.26 -6.82 -13.63
CA GLN A 94 1.09 -6.00 -13.91
C GLN A 94 0.61 -5.26 -12.65
N PHE A 95 0.57 -5.93 -11.50
CA PHE A 95 0.25 -5.33 -10.21
C PHE A 95 1.16 -4.14 -9.86
N LEU A 96 2.48 -4.28 -10.04
CA LEU A 96 3.42 -3.17 -9.77
C LEU A 96 3.21 -1.95 -10.67
N LEU A 97 2.68 -2.15 -11.87
CA LEU A 97 2.40 -1.05 -12.81
C LEU A 97 1.06 -0.35 -12.55
N MET A 98 0.19 -0.93 -11.73
CA MET A 98 -1.11 -0.35 -11.42
C MET A 98 -0.99 0.94 -10.61
N GLU A 99 -2.02 1.78 -10.64
CA GLU A 99 -2.12 2.90 -9.72
C GLU A 99 -2.23 2.43 -8.27
N THR A 100 -1.75 3.24 -7.32
CA THR A 100 -1.72 2.91 -5.89
C THR A 100 -3.09 2.50 -5.36
N ASN A 101 -4.17 3.15 -5.80
CA ASN A 101 -5.52 2.80 -5.38
C ASN A 101 -5.94 1.40 -5.87
N VAL A 102 -5.57 1.03 -7.11
CA VAL A 102 -5.86 -0.29 -7.67
C VAL A 102 -5.02 -1.37 -6.98
N GLN A 103 -3.75 -1.09 -6.72
CA GLN A 103 -2.89 -1.97 -5.93
C GLN A 103 -3.48 -2.19 -4.53
N LEU A 104 -3.92 -1.11 -3.87
CA LEU A 104 -4.53 -1.17 -2.56
C LEU A 104 -5.77 -2.07 -2.54
N TRP A 105 -6.66 -1.93 -3.51
CA TRP A 105 -7.84 -2.81 -3.63
C TRP A 105 -7.49 -4.27 -3.84
N TYR A 106 -6.49 -4.55 -4.68
CA TYR A 106 -6.01 -5.90 -4.88
C TYR A 106 -5.53 -6.52 -3.56
N ILE A 107 -4.69 -5.79 -2.82
CA ILE A 107 -4.18 -6.22 -1.52
C ILE A 107 -5.30 -6.39 -0.49
N MET A 108 -6.26 -5.47 -0.42
CA MET A 108 -7.40 -5.58 0.50
C MET A 108 -8.28 -6.79 0.16
N ARG A 109 -8.52 -7.06 -1.13
CA ARG A 109 -9.27 -8.25 -1.57
C ARG A 109 -8.59 -9.53 -1.11
N GLU A 110 -7.29 -9.68 -1.35
CA GLU A 110 -6.54 -10.86 -0.91
C GLU A 110 -6.47 -10.97 0.62
N TYR A 111 -6.39 -9.84 1.32
CA TYR A 111 -6.45 -9.81 2.79
C TYR A 111 -7.80 -10.34 3.31
N ILE A 112 -8.91 -9.93 2.73
CA ILE A 112 -10.25 -10.40 3.09
C ILE A 112 -10.44 -11.87 2.70
N SER A 113 -10.02 -12.27 1.49
CA SER A 113 -10.15 -13.66 1.03
C SER A 113 -9.35 -14.66 1.88
N SER A 114 -8.25 -14.22 2.50
CA SER A 114 -7.45 -15.05 3.43
C SER A 114 -7.96 -15.02 4.87
N ALA A 115 -9.09 -14.38 5.16
CA ALA A 115 -9.66 -14.32 6.50
C ALA A 115 -10.14 -15.69 6.99
N GLU A 116 -10.76 -16.47 6.11
CA GLU A 116 -11.26 -17.82 6.44
C GLU A 116 -10.12 -18.77 6.83
N GLU A 117 -8.96 -18.67 6.15
CA GLU A 117 -7.75 -19.43 6.50
C GLU A 117 -7.24 -19.11 7.92
N ARG A 118 -7.60 -17.92 8.45
CA ARG A 118 -7.27 -17.45 9.81
C ARG A 118 -8.40 -17.66 10.81
N GLY A 119 -9.53 -18.24 10.40
CA GLY A 119 -10.71 -18.43 11.24
C GLY A 119 -11.47 -17.13 11.58
N VAL A 120 -11.32 -16.11 10.73
CA VAL A 120 -11.99 -14.80 10.88
C VAL A 120 -13.13 -14.69 9.85
N ASP A 121 -14.31 -14.20 10.26
CA ASP A 121 -15.42 -13.93 9.35
C ASP A 121 -15.06 -12.77 8.40
N PRO A 122 -15.05 -12.99 7.06
CA PRO A 122 -14.81 -11.92 6.09
C PRO A 122 -15.74 -10.72 6.27
N THR A 123 -16.98 -10.94 6.73
CA THR A 123 -17.98 -9.88 6.94
C THR A 123 -17.57 -8.92 8.05
N GLU A 124 -16.95 -9.43 9.12
CA GLU A 124 -16.43 -8.61 10.22
C GLU A 124 -15.30 -7.69 9.71
N LEU A 125 -14.40 -8.22 8.87
CA LEU A 125 -13.32 -7.44 8.28
C LEU A 125 -13.82 -6.40 7.28
N ILE A 126 -14.77 -6.75 6.40
CA ILE A 126 -15.37 -5.81 5.45
C ILE A 126 -16.03 -4.65 6.21
N SER A 127 -16.83 -4.97 7.22
CA SER A 127 -17.50 -3.96 8.05
C SER A 127 -16.49 -3.03 8.71
N PHE A 128 -15.37 -3.58 9.21
CA PHE A 128 -14.32 -2.81 9.85
C PHE A 128 -13.51 -1.94 8.86
N LEU A 129 -13.17 -2.46 7.67
CA LEU A 129 -12.48 -1.69 6.63
C LEU A 129 -13.34 -0.54 6.12
N LEU A 130 -14.65 -0.78 5.97
CA LEU A 130 -15.61 0.26 5.62
C LEU A 130 -15.69 1.32 6.72
N GLU A 131 -15.79 0.91 7.99
CA GLU A 131 -15.75 1.83 9.13
C GLU A 131 -14.47 2.68 9.10
N LEU A 132 -13.31 2.05 8.93
CA LEU A 132 -12.00 2.70 8.85
C LEU A 132 -11.95 3.76 7.73
N SER A 133 -12.55 3.47 6.58
CA SER A 133 -12.60 4.40 5.45
C SER A 133 -13.35 5.70 5.74
N PHE A 134 -14.27 5.70 6.72
CA PHE A 134 -15.01 6.88 7.17
C PHE A 134 -14.37 7.62 8.35
N HIS A 135 -13.23 7.14 8.86
CA HIS A 135 -12.52 7.84 9.90
C HIS A 135 -11.92 9.16 9.39
N THR A 136 -11.81 10.14 10.28
CA THR A 136 -11.22 11.44 9.95
C THR A 136 -9.70 11.32 9.85
N LEU A 137 -9.14 11.75 8.71
CA LEU A 137 -7.71 11.78 8.48
C LEU A 137 -6.99 12.57 9.60
N GLY A 138 -5.95 11.97 10.18
CA GLY A 138 -5.14 12.60 11.24
C GLY A 138 -5.77 12.60 12.63
N ALA A 139 -7.01 12.13 12.80
CA ALA A 139 -7.61 11.94 14.11
C ALA A 139 -7.15 10.61 14.74
N ALA A 140 -7.05 10.57 16.07
CA ALA A 140 -6.60 9.40 16.82
C ALA A 140 -7.77 8.61 17.40
N TYR A 141 -7.70 7.27 17.32
CA TYR A 141 -8.76 6.36 17.74
C TYR A 141 -8.22 5.27 18.66
N SER A 142 -8.97 4.91 19.69
CA SER A 142 -8.48 4.06 20.78
C SER A 142 -8.40 2.58 20.40
N PHE A 143 -7.32 1.90 20.82
CA PHE A 143 -7.24 0.44 20.76
C PHE A 143 -8.20 -0.26 21.72
N ASN A 144 -8.68 0.44 22.76
CA ASN A 144 -9.56 -0.15 23.78
C ASN A 144 -10.98 -0.41 23.24
N THR A 145 -11.36 0.25 22.14
CA THR A 145 -12.67 0.09 21.48
C THR A 145 -12.67 -0.99 20.39
N LEU A 146 -11.54 -1.65 20.16
CA LEU A 146 -11.38 -2.66 19.11
C LEU A 146 -11.59 -4.07 19.67
N THR A 147 -12.23 -4.94 18.89
CA THR A 147 -12.24 -6.39 19.14
C THR A 147 -10.84 -6.97 18.92
N ASP A 148 -10.60 -8.20 19.38
CA ASP A 148 -9.31 -8.86 19.18
C ASP A 148 -8.98 -9.03 17.69
N VAL A 149 -9.99 -9.35 16.87
CA VAL A 149 -9.89 -9.43 15.40
C VAL A 149 -9.48 -8.07 14.82
N GLN A 150 -10.16 -7.00 15.23
CA GLN A 150 -9.86 -5.64 14.74
C GLN A 150 -8.48 -5.14 15.20
N ARG A 151 -7.99 -5.56 16.37
CA ARG A 151 -6.62 -5.24 16.82
C ARG A 151 -5.57 -5.90 15.93
N ILE A 152 -5.80 -7.15 15.51
CA ILE A 152 -4.92 -7.84 14.56
C ILE A 152 -4.98 -7.10 13.23
N ALA A 153 -6.18 -6.80 12.73
CA ALA A 153 -6.35 -6.07 11.48
C ALA A 153 -5.66 -4.68 11.50
N ILE A 154 -5.76 -3.92 12.58
CA ILE A 154 -5.06 -2.62 12.69
C ILE A 154 -3.53 -2.78 12.66
N ARG A 155 -2.98 -3.85 13.24
CA ARG A 155 -1.54 -4.11 13.16
C ARG A 155 -1.13 -4.45 11.74
N ASP A 156 -1.88 -5.33 11.08
CA ASP A 156 -1.66 -5.71 9.69
C ASP A 156 -1.75 -4.49 8.75
N LEU A 157 -2.78 -3.67 8.91
CA LEU A 157 -3.00 -2.43 8.15
C LEU A 157 -1.94 -1.36 8.46
N ALA A 158 -1.33 -1.39 9.65
CA ALA A 158 -0.23 -0.50 10.00
C ALA A 158 1.06 -0.86 9.25
N GLU A 159 1.33 -2.15 9.07
CA GLU A 159 2.44 -2.62 8.23
C GLU A 159 2.28 -2.16 6.78
N LEU A 160 1.05 -2.09 6.28
CA LEU A 160 0.72 -1.57 4.95
C LEU A 160 0.69 -0.02 4.88
N GLY A 161 0.85 0.69 5.99
CA GLY A 161 0.80 2.15 6.03
C GLY A 161 -0.60 2.77 5.95
N LEU A 162 -1.66 1.97 6.08
CA LEU A 162 -3.05 2.47 6.11
C LEU A 162 -3.37 3.19 7.41
N VAL A 163 -2.71 2.79 8.50
CA VAL A 163 -2.85 3.42 9.81
C VAL A 163 -1.49 3.58 10.46
N LYS A 164 -1.28 4.67 11.20
CA LYS A 164 -0.10 4.84 12.05
C LYS A 164 -0.48 4.51 13.49
N VAL A 165 0.22 3.57 14.10
CA VAL A 165 0.03 3.21 15.51
C VAL A 165 0.96 4.04 16.39
N GLN A 166 0.43 4.63 17.45
CA GLN A 166 1.19 5.38 18.44
C GLN A 166 0.85 4.89 19.85
N GLN A 167 1.89 4.62 20.64
CA GLN A 167 1.76 4.18 22.02
C GLN A 167 1.93 5.38 22.95
N GLY A 168 0.94 5.60 23.80
CA GLY A 168 1.05 6.48 24.96
C GLY A 168 1.58 5.73 26.18
N ARG A 169 1.58 6.40 27.33
CA ARG A 169 2.06 5.81 28.60
C ARG A 169 1.16 4.70 29.15
N LYS A 170 -0.13 4.73 28.82
CA LYS A 170 -1.14 3.78 29.34
C LYS A 170 -2.05 3.25 28.24
N ASP A 171 -2.33 4.08 27.24
CA ASP A 171 -3.21 3.73 26.12
C ASP A 171 -2.45 3.77 24.79
N SER A 172 -2.90 2.97 23.84
CA SER A 172 -2.45 3.01 22.45
C SER A 172 -3.58 3.49 21.55
N TRP A 173 -3.23 4.21 20.50
CA TRP A 173 -4.18 4.67 19.49
C TRP A 173 -3.64 4.47 18.08
N PHE A 174 -4.54 4.42 17.11
CA PHE A 174 -4.22 4.40 15.69
C PHE A 174 -4.72 5.69 15.03
N ILE A 175 -4.04 6.09 13.97
CA ILE A 175 -4.30 7.32 13.20
C ILE A 175 -4.43 6.91 11.74
N PRO A 176 -5.62 7.02 11.11
CA PRO A 176 -5.81 6.71 9.70
C PRO A 176 -4.94 7.61 8.82
N THR A 177 -4.36 7.01 7.78
CA THR A 177 -3.66 7.74 6.71
C THR A 177 -4.58 7.93 5.51
N LYS A 178 -4.09 8.64 4.49
CA LYS A 178 -4.83 8.85 3.24
C LYS A 178 -5.15 7.54 2.53
N LEU A 179 -4.31 6.50 2.68
CA LEU A 179 -4.56 5.19 2.11
C LEU A 179 -5.82 4.54 2.70
N ALA A 180 -6.03 4.65 4.01
CA ALA A 180 -7.24 4.14 4.66
C ALA A 180 -8.51 4.87 4.19
N THR A 181 -8.46 6.20 4.08
CA THR A 181 -9.62 6.97 3.58
C THR A 181 -9.88 6.71 2.09
N ASN A 182 -8.85 6.37 1.31
CA ASN A 182 -8.99 6.05 -0.10
C ASN A 182 -9.69 4.70 -0.36
N LEU A 183 -9.84 3.85 0.66
CA LEU A 183 -10.55 2.57 0.53
C LEU A 183 -12.00 2.75 0.06
N SER A 184 -12.69 3.82 0.44
CA SER A 184 -14.07 4.07 0.00
C SER A 184 -14.18 5.10 -1.12
N SER A 185 -13.15 5.92 -1.36
CA SER A 185 -13.18 6.99 -2.38
C SER A 185 -13.04 6.49 -3.82
N SER A 186 -12.91 5.18 -4.04
CA SER A 186 -12.48 4.58 -5.30
C SER A 186 -13.55 4.48 -6.40
N LEU A 187 -14.48 5.43 -6.49
CA LEU A 187 -15.42 5.53 -7.62
C LEU A 187 -15.40 6.89 -8.33
N SER A 188 -14.68 7.88 -7.82
CA SER A 188 -14.60 9.21 -8.45
C SER A 188 -13.25 9.86 -8.19
N ASP A 189 -12.51 10.10 -9.27
CA ASP A 189 -11.25 10.85 -9.36
C ASP A 189 -10.01 10.26 -8.67
N SER A 190 -9.29 9.42 -9.42
CA SER A 190 -7.84 9.23 -9.25
C SER A 190 -7.08 9.99 -10.34
N SER A 191 -7.46 11.25 -10.58
CA SER A 191 -6.80 12.16 -11.53
C SER A 191 -5.72 13.02 -10.84
N ALA A 192 -5.02 12.48 -9.84
CA ALA A 192 -3.78 13.08 -9.40
C ALA A 192 -2.76 12.84 -10.52
N SER A 193 -2.56 13.86 -11.36
CA SER A 193 -1.53 13.90 -12.39
C SER A 193 -0.19 13.51 -11.78
N LYS A 194 0.21 12.25 -11.94
CA LYS A 194 1.56 11.84 -11.64
C LYS A 194 2.45 12.64 -12.58
N GLU A 195 3.28 13.52 -12.02
CA GLU A 195 4.38 14.10 -12.78
C GLU A 195 5.19 12.92 -13.31
N GLY A 196 5.22 12.77 -14.64
CA GLY A 196 5.90 11.65 -15.25
C GLY A 196 7.38 11.71 -14.89
N ILE A 197 7.90 10.60 -14.37
CA ILE A 197 9.27 10.54 -13.87
C ILE A 197 10.26 10.05 -14.91
N VAL A 198 9.80 9.41 -16.00
CA VAL A 198 10.66 8.70 -16.97
C VAL A 198 10.79 9.46 -18.28
N VAL A 199 12.02 9.57 -18.78
CA VAL A 199 12.38 10.03 -20.12
C VAL A 199 13.13 8.90 -20.81
N VAL A 200 12.70 8.53 -22.02
CA VAL A 200 13.37 7.54 -22.86
C VAL A 200 13.84 8.21 -24.14
N GLU A 201 15.12 8.10 -24.43
CA GLU A 201 15.73 8.64 -25.65
C GLU A 201 15.68 7.64 -26.82
N THR A 202 15.85 8.13 -28.04
CA THR A 202 15.88 7.30 -29.27
C THR A 202 17.06 6.33 -29.34
N ASN A 203 18.07 6.50 -28.49
CA ASN A 203 19.23 5.61 -28.36
C ASN A 203 19.03 4.54 -27.27
N PHE A 204 17.79 4.35 -26.79
CA PHE A 204 17.41 3.42 -25.72
C PHE A 204 17.95 3.74 -24.33
N ARG A 205 18.46 4.97 -24.11
CA ARG A 205 18.76 5.46 -22.76
C ARG A 205 17.49 5.83 -22.03
N LEU A 206 17.45 5.49 -20.76
CA LEU A 206 16.34 5.75 -19.86
C LEU A 206 16.85 6.60 -18.69
N TYR A 207 16.13 7.66 -18.41
CA TYR A 207 16.37 8.57 -17.31
C TYR A 207 15.10 8.64 -16.47
N ALA A 208 15.18 8.31 -15.17
CA ALA A 208 14.04 8.43 -14.27
C ALA A 208 14.35 9.37 -13.11
N TYR A 209 13.62 10.46 -13.01
CA TYR A 209 13.70 11.46 -11.94
C TYR A 209 12.96 10.98 -10.71
N SER A 210 13.60 10.10 -9.95
CA SER A 210 13.01 9.51 -8.75
C SER A 210 14.09 9.17 -7.73
N ALA A 211 13.81 9.48 -6.46
CA ALA A 211 14.59 9.01 -5.31
C ALA A 211 14.09 7.66 -4.77
N SER A 212 12.90 7.20 -5.21
CA SER A 212 12.30 5.94 -4.77
C SER A 212 13.14 4.73 -5.22
N ARG A 213 13.42 3.84 -4.28
CA ARG A 213 14.11 2.57 -4.52
C ARG A 213 13.22 1.61 -5.29
N LEU A 214 11.91 1.64 -5.04
CA LEU A 214 10.93 0.84 -5.80
C LEU A 214 10.98 1.15 -7.30
N HIS A 215 11.01 2.43 -7.69
CA HIS A 215 11.15 2.79 -9.10
C HIS A 215 12.44 2.25 -9.71
N CYS A 216 13.56 2.29 -8.97
CA CYS A 216 14.81 1.70 -9.42
C CYS A 216 14.67 0.18 -9.65
N GLU A 217 14.07 -0.54 -8.71
CA GLU A 217 13.88 -1.99 -8.83
C GLU A 217 12.92 -2.35 -9.98
N ILE A 218 11.83 -1.61 -10.18
CA ILE A 218 10.91 -1.81 -11.32
C ILE A 218 11.65 -1.61 -12.64
N LEU A 219 12.48 -0.58 -12.76
CA LEU A 219 13.28 -0.34 -13.97
C LEU A 219 14.31 -1.44 -14.21
N ARG A 220 14.89 -2.03 -13.17
CA ARG A 220 15.83 -3.17 -13.30
C ARG A 220 15.19 -4.41 -13.91
N LEU A 221 13.87 -4.55 -13.84
CA LEU A 221 13.17 -5.70 -14.41
C LEU A 221 13.25 -5.77 -15.94
N PHE A 222 13.42 -4.63 -16.63
CA PHE A 222 13.47 -4.58 -18.09
C PHE A 222 14.58 -3.70 -18.67
N SER A 223 15.36 -3.02 -17.84
CA SER A 223 16.49 -2.18 -18.25
C SER A 223 17.74 -2.47 -17.43
N ARG A 224 18.91 -2.23 -18.03
CA ARG A 224 20.18 -2.25 -17.30
C ARG A 224 20.39 -0.89 -16.64
N VAL A 225 20.19 -0.81 -15.33
CA VAL A 225 20.52 0.39 -14.54
C VAL A 225 22.05 0.54 -14.49
N GLU A 226 22.56 1.66 -14.99
CA GLU A 226 24.00 1.94 -15.09
C GLU A 226 24.51 2.69 -13.86
N TYR A 227 23.76 3.71 -13.40
CA TYR A 227 24.08 4.45 -12.19
C TYR A 227 22.82 5.02 -11.54
N GLN A 228 22.87 5.12 -10.21
CA GLN A 228 21.82 5.69 -9.38
C GLN A 228 22.40 6.87 -8.60
N LEU A 229 21.84 8.05 -8.85
CA LEU A 229 22.11 9.29 -8.14
C LEU A 229 20.93 9.59 -7.19
N PRO A 230 21.06 10.54 -6.24
CA PRO A 230 20.03 10.77 -5.21
C PRO A 230 18.61 11.01 -5.75
N ASN A 231 18.47 11.67 -6.91
CA ASN A 231 17.17 11.98 -7.52
C ASN A 231 17.10 11.58 -9.01
N LEU A 232 18.03 10.74 -9.49
CA LEU A 232 18.09 10.35 -10.89
C LEU A 232 18.61 8.92 -11.03
N ILE A 233 17.83 8.09 -11.72
CA ILE A 233 18.20 6.75 -12.12
C ILE A 233 18.51 6.79 -13.61
N VAL A 234 19.70 6.31 -14.00
CA VAL A 234 20.06 6.21 -15.42
C VAL A 234 20.27 4.75 -15.79
N GLY A 235 19.65 4.36 -16.88
CA GLY A 235 19.75 3.01 -17.43
C GLY A 235 19.73 3.00 -18.95
N ALA A 236 19.89 1.80 -19.49
CA ALA A 236 19.74 1.53 -20.91
C ALA A 236 18.87 0.29 -21.11
N ILE A 237 17.95 0.35 -22.07
CA ILE A 237 17.19 -0.82 -22.50
C ILE A 237 18.08 -1.58 -23.50
N THR A 238 18.54 -2.77 -23.13
CA THR A 238 19.38 -3.61 -24.00
C THR A 238 18.61 -4.84 -24.45
N LYS A 239 19.13 -5.51 -25.48
CA LYS A 239 18.58 -6.78 -25.95
C LYS A 239 18.51 -7.79 -24.80
N GLU A 240 19.58 -7.89 -24.02
CA GLU A 240 19.72 -8.81 -22.89
C GLU A 240 18.74 -8.49 -21.76
N SER A 241 18.52 -7.21 -21.43
CA SER A 241 17.56 -6.82 -20.39
C SER A 241 16.12 -7.15 -20.80
N LEU A 242 15.78 -7.00 -22.08
CA LEU A 242 14.46 -7.36 -22.60
C LEU A 242 14.24 -8.87 -22.64
N TYR A 243 15.23 -9.68 -23.08
CA TYR A 243 15.09 -11.14 -23.01
C TYR A 243 14.93 -11.62 -21.56
N GLY A 244 15.69 -11.05 -20.62
CA GLY A 244 15.51 -11.34 -19.20
C GLY A 244 14.11 -10.98 -18.68
N ALA A 245 13.55 -9.86 -19.13
CA ALA A 245 12.18 -9.48 -18.80
C ALA A 245 11.16 -10.49 -19.38
N PHE A 246 11.33 -10.86 -20.64
CA PHE A 246 10.42 -11.78 -21.35
C PHE A 246 10.46 -13.19 -20.75
N ASP A 247 11.63 -13.68 -20.35
CA ASP A 247 11.78 -14.97 -19.66
C ASP A 247 11.09 -14.98 -18.28
N ASN A 248 10.98 -13.80 -17.65
CA ASN A 248 10.21 -13.60 -16.41
C ASN A 248 8.71 -13.33 -16.67
N GLY A 249 8.23 -13.45 -17.91
CA GLY A 249 6.82 -13.29 -18.26
C GLY A 249 6.36 -11.84 -18.40
N ILE A 250 7.28 -10.88 -18.49
CA ILE A 250 6.96 -9.48 -18.76
C ILE A 250 6.73 -9.30 -20.25
N THR A 251 5.63 -8.69 -20.67
CA THR A 251 5.36 -8.46 -22.10
C THR A 251 5.86 -7.09 -22.57
N ALA A 252 6.15 -6.97 -23.87
CA ALA A 252 6.54 -5.69 -24.46
C ALA A 252 5.45 -4.61 -24.29
N GLU A 253 4.17 -5.00 -24.38
CA GLU A 253 3.04 -4.08 -24.18
C GLU A 253 2.99 -3.52 -22.75
N GLN A 254 3.28 -4.35 -21.74
CA GLN A 254 3.35 -3.89 -20.35
C GLN A 254 4.48 -2.88 -20.14
N ILE A 255 5.67 -3.15 -20.70
CA ILE A 255 6.81 -2.22 -20.64
C ILE A 255 6.44 -0.89 -21.30
N ILE A 256 5.85 -0.93 -22.50
CA ILE A 256 5.44 0.27 -23.23
C ILE A 256 4.37 1.04 -22.45
N SER A 257 3.38 0.35 -21.87
CA SER A 257 2.33 0.98 -21.07
C SER A 257 2.91 1.69 -19.84
N PHE A 258 3.84 1.04 -19.14
CA PHE A 258 4.53 1.64 -18.00
C PHE A 258 5.28 2.91 -18.37
N LEU A 259 6.09 2.85 -19.45
CA LEU A 259 6.86 4.00 -19.92
C LEU A 259 5.95 5.15 -20.34
N LYS A 260 4.82 4.88 -20.98
CA LYS A 260 3.83 5.91 -21.37
C LYS A 260 3.12 6.54 -20.17
N GLN A 261 2.70 5.73 -19.20
CA GLN A 261 2.01 6.21 -17.99
C GLN A 261 2.91 7.06 -17.09
N ASN A 262 4.22 6.79 -17.11
CA ASN A 262 5.21 7.51 -16.30
C ASN A 262 6.07 8.46 -17.14
N ALA A 263 5.70 8.73 -18.39
CA ALA A 263 6.46 9.62 -19.27
C ALA A 263 6.39 11.06 -18.76
N HIS A 264 7.55 11.70 -18.60
CA HIS A 264 7.61 13.11 -18.22
C HIS A 264 6.82 13.96 -19.23
N PRO A 265 5.96 14.90 -18.77
CA PRO A 265 5.24 15.79 -19.67
C PRO A 265 6.25 16.56 -20.54
N ALA A 266 5.98 16.62 -21.84
CA ALA A 266 6.81 17.28 -22.83
C ALA A 266 6.73 18.81 -22.72
#